data_AF-A0A969YZT9-F1
#
_entry.id   AF-A0A969YZT9-F1
#
_cell.length_a   1.000
_cell.length_b   1.000
_cell.length_c   1.000
_cell.angle_alpha   90.00
_cell.angle_beta   90.00
_cell.angle_gamma   90.00
#
_symmetry.space_group_name_H-M   'P 1'
#
loop_
_entity.id
_entity.type
_entity.pdbx_description
1 polymer ?
#
loop_
_entity_poly.entity_id
_entity_poly.type
_entity_poly.pdbx_seq_one_letter_code
_entity_poly.pdbx_strand_id
1 'polypeptide(L)' 'MSEAQVIKALNEAGKPLKAGEIAEITGLDKKEIDKIIKKLRTEEVIHSPKRCFYEPK' A
#
# COMPACT_ATOMS: atom_id res chain seq x y z
N MET A 1 -7.83 -9.39 8.18
CA MET A 1 -8.75 -8.90 7.12
C MET A 1 -8.25 -7.58 6.51
N SER A 2 -6.95 -7.34 6.54
CA SER A 2 -6.38 -5.99 6.38
C SER A 2 -5.72 -5.78 5.02
N GLU A 3 -5.25 -6.87 4.41
CA GLU A 3 -4.65 -6.88 3.06
C GLU A 3 -5.63 -6.34 2.01
N ALA A 4 -6.91 -6.74 2.10
CA ALA A 4 -7.94 -6.32 1.18
C ALA A 4 -8.17 -4.80 1.18
N GLN A 5 -8.05 -4.13 2.34
CA GLN A 5 -8.23 -2.68 2.42
C GLN A 5 -7.05 -1.94 1.78
N VAL A 6 -5.82 -2.38 2.03
CA VAL A 6 -4.63 -1.78 1.40
C VAL A 6 -4.64 -1.99 -0.11
N ILE A 7 -4.99 -3.20 -0.57
CA ILE A 7 -5.12 -3.50 -2.00
C ILE A 7 -6.22 -2.66 -2.64
N LYS A 8 -7.38 -2.49 -1.98
CA LYS A 8 -8.45 -1.61 -2.49
C LYS A 8 -8.00 -0.16 -2.53
N ALA A 9 -7.39 0.36 -1.46
CA ALA A 9 -6.90 1.73 -1.41
C ALA A 9 -5.84 2.01 -2.49
N LEU A 10 -4.92 1.07 -2.72
CA LEU A 10 -3.93 1.16 -3.79
C LEU A 10 -4.59 1.15 -5.17
N ASN A 11 -5.51 0.21 -5.43
CA ASN A 11 -6.24 0.12 -6.70
C ASN A 11 -7.14 1.34 -6.97
N GLU A 12 -7.88 1.81 -5.95
CA GLU A 12 -8.73 3.01 -6.05
C GLU A 12 -7.91 4.28 -6.24
N ALA A 13 -6.74 4.35 -5.60
CA ALA A 13 -5.86 5.50 -5.80
C ALA A 13 -5.26 5.51 -7.20
N GLY A 14 -4.96 4.34 -7.80
CA GLY A 14 -4.39 4.22 -9.15
C GLY A 14 -3.13 5.08 -9.36
N LYS A 15 -2.45 5.40 -8.25
CA LYS A 15 -1.43 6.44 -8.12
C LYS A 15 -0.47 6.08 -6.98
N PRO A 16 0.74 6.69 -6.97
CA PRO A 16 1.70 6.48 -5.90
C PRO A 16 1.15 6.97 -4.56
N LEU A 17 0.85 6.03 -3.66
CA LEU A 17 0.46 6.33 -2.28
C LEU A 17 1.61 6.09 -1.31
N LYS A 18 1.73 6.94 -0.31
CA LYS A 18 2.67 6.75 0.80
C LYS A 18 2.04 5.85 1.86
N ALA A 19 2.88 5.18 2.66
CA ALA A 19 2.40 4.40 3.80
C ALA A 19 1.51 5.22 4.78
N GLY A 20 1.74 6.54 4.87
CA GLY A 20 0.88 7.45 5.63
C GLY A 20 -0.51 7.64 5.01
N GLU A 21 -0.59 7.84 3.69
CA GLU A 21 -1.88 7.96 3.00
C GLU A 21 -2.65 6.63 3.02
N ILE A 22 -1.95 5.51 2.85
CA ILE A 22 -2.57 4.18 2.99
C ILE A 22 -3.14 4.04 4.41
N ALA A 23 -2.42 4.48 5.44
CA ALA A 23 -2.91 4.44 6.82
C ALA A 23 -4.15 5.32 7.05
N GLU A 24 -4.20 6.50 6.44
CA GLU A 24 -5.36 7.39 6.55
C GLU A 24 -6.57 6.85 5.76
N ILE A 25 -6.36 6.28 4.58
CA ILE A 25 -7.43 5.72 3.74
C ILE A 25 -7.98 4.43 4.33
N THR A 26 -7.11 3.52 4.78
CA THR A 26 -7.53 2.21 5.27
C THR A 26 -7.81 2.20 6.77
N GLY A 27 -7.36 3.21 7.50
CA GLY A 27 -7.42 3.24 8.97
C GLY A 27 -6.58 2.14 9.62
N LEU A 28 -5.56 1.62 8.92
CA LEU A 28 -4.74 0.50 9.40
C LEU A 28 -3.50 0.97 10.15
N ASP A 29 -3.06 0.14 11.08
CA ASP A 29 -1.80 0.35 11.79
C ASP A 29 -0.61 0.31 10.83
N LYS A 30 0.39 1.18 11.08
CA LYS A 30 1.65 1.20 10.34
C LYS A 30 2.33 -0.19 10.28
N LYS A 31 2.16 -1.01 11.32
CA LYS A 31 2.68 -2.38 11.37
C LYS A 31 2.00 -3.31 10.36
N GLU A 32 0.69 -3.16 10.18
CA GLU A 32 -0.05 -3.93 9.18
C GLU A 32 0.29 -3.46 7.78
N ILE A 33 0.34 -2.15 7.57
CA ILE A 33 0.69 -1.56 6.28
C ILE A 33 2.09 -1.98 5.85
N ASP A 34 3.09 -1.97 6.74
CA ASP A 34 4.45 -2.42 6.42
C ASP A 34 4.48 -3.92 6.03
N LYS A 35 3.73 -4.77 6.72
CA LYS A 35 3.60 -6.20 6.36
C LYS A 35 2.94 -6.37 4.99
N ILE A 36 1.87 -5.64 4.74
CA ILE A 36 1.10 -5.76 3.50
C ILE A 36 1.90 -5.21 2.31
N ILE A 37 2.51 -4.03 2.46
CA ILE A 37 3.40 -3.45 1.47
C ILE A 37 4.58 -4.38 1.18
N LYS A 38 5.18 -5.01 2.19
CA LYS A 38 6.23 -6.01 1.96
C LYS A 38 5.73 -7.19 1.14
N LYS A 39 4.57 -7.76 1.48
CA LYS A 39 3.96 -8.84 0.70
C LYS A 39 3.65 -8.42 -0.73
N LEU A 40 2.94 -7.31 -0.93
CA LEU A 40 2.57 -6.80 -2.25
C LEU A 40 3.79 -6.45 -3.11
N ARG A 41 4.85 -5.95 -2.47
CA ARG A 41 6.13 -5.69 -3.14
C ARG A 41 6.84 -6.99 -3.52
N THR A 42 6.77 -8.02 -2.68
CA THR A 42 7.27 -9.37 -3.01
C THR A 42 6.47 -10.02 -4.13
N GLU A 43 5.16 -9.81 -4.17
CA GLU A 43 4.27 -10.27 -5.25
C GLU A 43 4.35 -9.39 -6.51
N GLU A 44 5.25 -8.39 -6.54
CA GLU A 44 5.41 -7.41 -7.63
C GLU A 44 4.13 -6.65 -8.02
N VAL A 45 3.12 -6.66 -7.15
CA VAL A 45 1.83 -5.96 -7.35
C VAL A 45 1.98 -4.47 -7.10
N ILE A 46 3.00 -4.06 -6.34
CA ILE A 46 3.34 -2.64 -6.15
C ILE A 46 4.79 -2.32 -6.47
N HIS A 47 5.03 -1.15 -7.04
CA HIS A 47 6.33 -0.58 -7.33
C HIS A 47 6.56 0.74 -6.58
N SER A 48 7.80 1.03 -6.18
CA SER A 48 8.16 2.29 -5.52
C SER A 48 9.07 3.14 -6.40
N PRO A 49 8.53 3.95 -7.32
CA PRO A 49 9.35 4.81 -8.16
C PRO A 49 9.96 5.99 -7.39
N LYS A 50 9.42 6.33 -6.22
CA LYS A 50 9.95 7.38 -5.34
C LYS A 50 10.02 6.87 -3.90
N ARG A 51 11.02 7.32 -3.14
CA ARG A 51 11.18 6.94 -1.71
C ARG A 51 9.89 7.26 -0.96
N CYS A 52 9.36 6.26 -0.26
CA CYS A 52 8.08 6.30 0.47
C CYS A 52 6.82 6.37 -0.37
N PHE A 53 6.86 6.17 -1.70
CA PHE A 53 5.67 6.06 -2.53
C PHE A 53 5.53 4.63 -3.07
N TYR A 54 4.32 4.10 -3.05
CA TYR A 54 3.95 2.76 -3.46
C TYR A 54 2.83 2.87 -4.49
N GLU A 55 3.11 2.44 -5.71
CA GLU A 55 2.18 2.39 -6.85
C GLU A 55 1.73 0.96 -7.08
N PRO A 56 0.44 0.68 -7.32
CA PRO A 56 0.05 -0.57 -7.96
C PRO A 56 0.70 -0.68 -9.35
N LYS A 57 1.20 -1.86 -9.70
CA LYS A 57 1.71 -2.21 -11.03
C LYS A 57 0.58 -2.49 -11.99
#